data_AF-A0A935K1A9-F1
#
_entry.id   AF-A0A935K1A9-F1
#
_cell.length_a   1.000
_cell.length_b   1.000
_cell.length_c   1.000
_cell.angle_alpha   90.00
_cell.angle_beta   90.00
_cell.angle_gamma   90.00
#
_symmetry.space_group_name_H-M   'P 1'
#
loop_
_entity.id
_entity.type
_entity.pdbx_description
1 polymer ?
#
loop_
_entity_poly.entity_id
_entity_poly.type
_entity_poly.pdbx_seq_one_letter_code
_entity_poly.pdbx_strand_id
1 'polypeptide(L)'
;MKRILLLIFIGASFSNVFAQNSFSDDFEAYTAGAFLGVSSTKWSTWSGVKGGADDTKVSNEQAHSGTKSIKFLSTTAGGGPADVILPFGGRKTNGIFTLEMWMYVVNGTGGYFNFQEMLQSEESGLWMHF
;
A
#
# COMPACT_ATOMS: atom_id res chain seq x y z
N MET A 1 -1.31 38.37 37.06
CA MET A 1 -2.03 37.08 36.83
C MET A 1 -2.80 37.06 35.50
N LYS A 2 -3.70 38.01 35.21
CA LYS A 2 -4.50 38.03 33.96
C LYS A 2 -3.69 38.06 32.66
N ARG A 3 -2.54 38.75 32.63
CA ARG A 3 -1.65 38.83 31.45
C ARG A 3 -0.77 37.58 31.24
N ILE A 4 -0.48 36.84 32.31
CA ILE A 4 0.28 35.58 32.25
C ILE A 4 -0.62 34.45 31.74
N LEU A 5 -1.89 34.42 32.16
CA LEU A 5 -2.90 33.50 31.63
C LEU A 5 -3.14 33.69 30.12
N LEU A 6 -3.12 34.95 29.64
CA LEU A 6 -3.29 35.25 28.21
C LEU A 6 -2.12 34.76 27.35
N LEU A 7 -0.89 34.81 27.86
CA LEU A 7 0.30 34.31 27.15
C LEU A 7 0.33 32.77 27.07
N ILE A 8 -0.16 32.09 28.11
CA ILE A 8 -0.29 30.62 28.10
C ILE A 8 -1.39 30.16 27.13
N PHE A 9 -2.49 30.90 27.02
CA PHE A 9 -3.60 30.58 26.12
C PHE A 9 -3.21 30.74 24.62
N ILE A 10 -2.40 31.74 24.29
CA ILE A 10 -1.89 31.95 22.92
C ILE A 10 -0.82 30.90 22.56
N GLY A 11 0.01 30.48 23.53
CA GLY A 11 1.01 29.42 23.31
C GLY A 11 0.41 28.03 23.04
N ALA A 12 -0.78 27.74 23.58
CA ALA A 12 -1.48 26.47 23.38
C ALA A 12 -2.25 26.40 22.04
N SER A 13 -2.32 27.49 21.27
CA SER A 13 -3.18 27.59 20.07
C SER A 13 -2.49 27.11 18.77
N PHE A 14 -1.25 26.63 18.82
CA PHE A 14 -0.47 26.27 17.62
C PHE A 14 -0.17 24.78 17.42
N SER A 15 -0.71 23.88 18.24
CA SER A 15 -0.58 22.44 17.99
C SER A 15 -1.74 21.89 17.16
N ASN A 16 -1.96 22.44 15.96
CA ASN A 16 -2.68 21.70 14.92
C ASN A 16 -1.68 20.74 14.27
N VAL A 17 -1.40 19.63 14.95
CA VAL A 17 -0.70 18.50 14.32
C VAL A 17 -1.71 17.82 13.41
N PHE A 18 -1.79 18.27 12.15
CA PHE A 18 -2.37 17.44 11.10
C PHE A 18 -1.43 16.25 10.92
N ALA A 19 -1.75 15.13 11.55
CA ALA A 19 -1.08 13.87 11.26
C ALA A 19 -1.55 13.41 9.87
N GLN A 20 -0.94 13.97 8.82
CA GLN A 20 -1.09 13.42 7.47
C GLN A 20 -0.34 12.08 7.46
N ASN A 21 -1.10 10.98 7.47
CA ASN A 21 -0.52 9.65 7.28
C ASN A 21 -0.22 9.47 5.80
N SER A 22 1.01 9.80 5.39
CA SER A 22 1.51 9.59 4.04
C SER A 22 2.46 8.40 4.01
N PHE A 23 2.37 7.60 2.95
CA PHE A 23 3.30 6.53 2.66
C PHE A 23 3.72 6.63 1.19
N SER A 24 5.00 6.40 0.93
CA SER A 24 5.56 6.31 -0.40
C SER A 24 6.64 5.23 -0.40
N ASP A 25 6.75 4.50 -1.51
CA ASP A 25 7.75 3.46 -1.70
C ASP A 25 8.24 3.50 -3.14
N ASP A 26 9.50 3.84 -3.34
CA ASP A 26 10.19 3.76 -4.63
C ASP A 26 10.90 2.41 -4.83
N PHE A 27 10.78 1.51 -3.85
CA PHE A 27 11.38 0.18 -3.79
C PHE A 27 12.93 0.17 -3.73
N GLU A 28 13.59 1.33 -3.62
CA GLU A 28 15.04 1.40 -3.67
C GLU A 28 15.72 0.78 -2.44
N ALA A 29 15.01 0.73 -1.31
CA ALA A 29 15.48 0.17 -0.05
C ALA A 29 15.59 -1.37 -0.05
N TYR A 30 15.03 -2.05 -1.05
CA TYR A 30 14.95 -3.53 -1.07
C TYR A 30 15.96 -4.16 -2.03
N THR A 31 16.43 -5.35 -1.71
CA THR A 31 17.37 -6.08 -2.59
C THR A 31 16.65 -6.63 -3.83
N ALA A 32 17.18 -6.34 -5.02
CA ALA A 32 16.65 -6.93 -6.26
C ALA A 32 16.71 -8.46 -6.21
N GLY A 33 15.65 -9.11 -6.69
CA GLY A 33 15.45 -10.56 -6.63
C GLY A 33 14.86 -11.08 -5.31
N ALA A 34 14.85 -10.27 -4.25
CA ALA A 34 14.20 -10.63 -3.00
C ALA A 34 12.67 -10.44 -3.09
N PHE A 35 11.93 -11.24 -2.31
CA PHE A 35 10.50 -11.09 -2.18
C PHE A 35 10.14 -9.82 -1.38
N LEU A 36 9.14 -9.08 -1.86
CA LEU A 36 8.73 -7.81 -1.26
C LEU A 36 8.12 -8.03 0.13
N GLY A 37 7.20 -8.99 0.26
CA GLY A 37 6.56 -9.29 1.54
C GLY A 37 7.58 -9.69 2.61
N VAL A 38 8.63 -10.43 2.24
CA VAL A 38 9.74 -10.78 3.14
C VAL A 38 10.58 -9.56 3.53
N SER A 39 10.87 -8.68 2.57
CA SER A 39 11.80 -7.55 2.75
C SER A 39 11.16 -6.34 3.43
N SER A 40 9.83 -6.22 3.35
CA SER A 40 9.09 -5.06 3.82
C SER A 40 8.33 -5.33 5.13
N THR A 41 8.34 -4.33 6.01
CA THR A 41 7.43 -4.26 7.17
C THR A 41 6.10 -3.60 6.84
N LYS A 42 5.96 -3.04 5.63
CA LYS A 42 4.77 -2.30 5.18
C LYS A 42 3.92 -3.13 4.22
N TRP A 43 4.56 -3.85 3.30
CA TRP A 43 3.87 -4.73 2.36
C TRP A 43 3.65 -6.13 2.94
N SER A 44 2.57 -6.76 2.50
CA SER A 44 2.18 -8.14 2.80
C SER A 44 1.73 -8.83 1.51
N THR A 45 1.34 -10.10 1.62
CA THR A 45 0.67 -10.86 0.56
C THR A 45 -0.79 -11.11 0.91
N TRP A 46 -1.61 -11.48 -0.07
CA TRP A 46 -3.02 -11.80 0.11
C TRP A 46 -3.25 -12.94 1.11
N SER A 47 -2.48 -14.02 0.99
CA SER A 47 -2.52 -15.15 1.93
C SER A 47 -1.91 -14.83 3.30
N GLY A 48 -1.18 -13.71 3.43
CA GLY A 48 -0.33 -13.42 4.58
C GLY A 48 0.98 -14.23 4.62
N VAL A 49 1.20 -15.15 3.66
CA VAL A 49 2.42 -15.94 3.56
C VAL A 49 3.47 -15.19 2.74
N LYS A 50 4.46 -14.62 3.43
CA LYS A 50 5.58 -13.89 2.81
C LYS A 50 6.55 -14.85 2.11
N GLY A 51 6.99 -14.48 0.90
CA GLY A 51 7.88 -15.29 0.07
C GLY A 51 7.21 -16.48 -0.63
N GLY A 52 5.88 -16.56 -0.56
CA GLY A 52 5.06 -17.58 -1.21
C GLY A 52 4.77 -17.28 -2.69
N ALA A 53 3.86 -18.06 -3.26
CA ALA A 53 3.44 -17.92 -4.66
C ALA A 53 2.71 -16.60 -4.95
N ASP A 54 2.06 -16.02 -3.95
CA ASP A 54 1.35 -14.74 -4.04
C ASP A 54 2.24 -13.53 -3.69
N ASP A 55 3.52 -13.72 -3.40
CA ASP A 55 4.46 -12.62 -3.24
C ASP A 55 5.05 -12.20 -4.61
N THR A 56 5.57 -10.99 -4.67
CA THR A 56 6.29 -10.47 -5.84
C THR A 56 7.75 -10.23 -5.50
N LYS A 57 8.61 -10.25 -6.51
CA LYS A 57 10.02 -9.90 -6.36
C LYS A 57 10.26 -8.46 -6.75
N VAL A 58 11.19 -7.84 -6.02
CA VAL A 58 11.80 -6.59 -6.43
C VAL A 58 12.64 -6.87 -7.67
N SER A 59 12.47 -6.08 -8.71
CA SER A 59 13.13 -6.22 -10.01
C SER A 59 13.90 -4.96 -10.32
N ASN A 60 14.99 -5.12 -11.07
CA ASN A 60 15.76 -4.03 -11.66
C ASN A 60 15.60 -3.98 -13.20
N GLU A 61 14.60 -4.68 -13.74
CA GLU A 61 14.36 -4.74 -15.18
C GLU A 61 13.72 -3.47 -15.74
N GLN A 62 12.87 -2.82 -14.94
CA GLN A 62 12.15 -1.58 -15.26
C GLN A 62 11.96 -0.77 -13.97
N ALA A 63 12.03 0.55 -14.06
CA ALA A 63 11.72 1.44 -12.95
C ALA A 63 11.31 2.82 -13.48
N HIS A 64 10.31 3.46 -12.86
CA HIS A 64 9.96 4.85 -13.17
C HIS A 64 10.94 5.84 -12.52
N SER A 65 11.40 5.52 -11.31
CA SER A 65 12.40 6.28 -10.56
C SER A 65 13.47 5.33 -10.04
N GLY A 66 14.71 5.81 -9.89
CA GLY A 66 15.79 4.98 -9.37
C GLY A 66 16.13 3.82 -10.32
N THR A 67 16.26 2.63 -9.77
CA THR A 67 16.73 1.41 -10.45
C THR A 67 15.85 0.19 -10.21
N LYS A 68 14.89 0.25 -9.28
CA LYS A 68 14.10 -0.89 -8.82
C LYS A 68 12.60 -0.60 -8.88
N SER A 69 11.83 -1.66 -9.10
CA SER A 69 10.37 -1.68 -8.97
C SER A 69 9.95 -3.07 -8.46
N ILE A 70 8.65 -3.30 -8.29
CA ILE A 70 8.10 -4.64 -8.16
C ILE A 70 7.55 -5.12 -9.51
N LYS A 71 7.62 -6.43 -9.76
CA LYS A 71 7.23 -7.02 -11.04
C LYS A 71 6.19 -8.11 -10.85
N PHE A 72 5.00 -7.86 -11.37
CA PHE A 72 3.95 -8.87 -11.44
C PHE A 72 4.09 -9.68 -12.72
N LEU A 73 4.05 -11.00 -12.59
CA LEU A 73 4.05 -11.93 -13.70
C LEU A 73 2.74 -12.70 -13.65
N SER A 74 2.04 -12.74 -14.79
CA SER A 74 0.92 -13.64 -14.95
C SER A 74 1.40 -14.98 -15.50
N THR A 75 1.02 -16.08 -14.86
CA THR A 75 1.21 -17.44 -15.41
C THR A 75 -0.10 -18.05 -15.91
N THR A 76 -1.23 -17.34 -15.75
CA THR A 76 -2.56 -17.82 -16.15
C THR A 76 -3.36 -16.76 -16.91
N ALA A 77 -4.40 -17.18 -17.64
CA ALA A 77 -5.26 -16.25 -18.37
C ALA A 77 -6.04 -15.28 -17.45
N GLY A 78 -6.25 -15.65 -16.18
CA GLY A 78 -6.96 -14.84 -15.19
C GLY A 78 -6.08 -13.87 -14.39
N GLY A 79 -4.76 -13.86 -14.63
CA GLY A 79 -3.81 -13.13 -13.78
C GLY A 79 -3.16 -14.01 -12.71
N GLY A 80 -2.25 -13.42 -11.93
CA GLY A 80 -1.60 -14.08 -10.79
C GLY A 80 -0.43 -15.02 -11.16
N PRO A 81 0.26 -15.58 -10.15
CA PRO A 81 -0.22 -15.77 -8.78
C PRO A 81 0.05 -14.59 -7.84
N ALA A 82 0.93 -13.66 -8.19
CA ALA A 82 1.34 -12.57 -7.29
C ALA A 82 0.15 -11.64 -6.93
N ASP A 83 -0.06 -11.44 -5.64
CA ASP A 83 -1.11 -10.62 -5.04
C ASP A 83 -0.58 -10.00 -3.72
N VAL A 84 0.04 -8.83 -3.84
CA VAL A 84 0.60 -8.10 -2.68
C VAL A 84 -0.30 -6.99 -2.22
N ILE A 85 -0.28 -6.77 -0.91
CA ILE A 85 -1.17 -5.85 -0.21
C ILE A 85 -0.34 -4.78 0.51
N LEU A 86 -0.81 -3.54 0.43
CA LEU A 86 -0.37 -2.44 1.28
C LEU A 86 -1.47 -2.11 2.30
N PRO A 87 -1.36 -2.53 3.58
CA PRO A 87 -2.35 -2.21 4.59
C PRO A 87 -2.28 -0.74 5.01
N PHE A 88 -3.41 -0.04 4.98
CA PHE A 88 -3.50 1.36 5.45
C PHE A 88 -3.71 1.49 6.97
N GLY A 89 -3.60 0.40 7.72
CA GLY A 89 -3.87 0.38 9.16
C GLY A 89 -5.36 0.55 9.48
N GLY A 90 -6.21 -0.27 8.85
CA GLY A 90 -7.66 -0.30 9.04
C GLY A 90 -8.45 0.63 8.12
N ARG A 91 -9.78 0.46 8.14
CA ARG A 91 -10.75 1.21 7.33
C ARG A 91 -10.61 2.72 7.53
N LYS A 92 -10.65 3.47 6.42
CA LYS A 92 -10.74 4.94 6.43
C LYS A 92 -12.15 5.32 5.98
N THR A 93 -12.87 6.06 6.83
CA THR A 93 -14.28 6.44 6.55
C THR A 93 -14.45 7.91 6.20
N ASN A 94 -13.45 8.75 6.52
CA ASN A 94 -13.55 10.20 6.43
C ASN A 94 -12.25 10.77 5.83
N GLY A 95 -12.34 11.93 5.18
CA GLY A 95 -11.20 12.67 4.63
C GLY A 95 -10.97 12.40 3.14
N ILE A 96 -9.81 12.82 2.64
CA ILE A 96 -9.39 12.63 1.25
C ILE A 96 -8.31 11.55 1.23
N PHE A 97 -8.53 10.50 0.43
CA PHE A 97 -7.53 9.48 0.14
C PHE A 97 -6.92 9.77 -1.23
N THR A 98 -5.62 10.02 -1.27
CA THR A 98 -4.88 10.25 -2.52
C THR A 98 -3.99 9.06 -2.79
N LEU A 99 -4.10 8.50 -3.99
CA LEU A 99 -3.26 7.42 -4.48
C LEU A 99 -2.57 7.88 -5.75
N GLU A 100 -1.26 7.78 -5.76
CA GLU A 100 -0.43 8.00 -6.93
C GLU A 100 0.45 6.77 -7.11
N MET A 101 0.43 6.18 -8.31
CA MET A 101 1.25 5.02 -8.64
C MET A 101 1.69 5.07 -10.10
N TRP A 102 2.88 4.53 -10.36
CA TRP A 102 3.38 4.30 -11.71
C TRP A 102 3.24 2.81 -12.04
N MET A 103 2.50 2.51 -13.11
CA MET A 103 2.35 1.15 -13.62
C MET A 103 2.86 1.09 -15.05
N TYR A 104 3.92 0.30 -15.27
CA TYR A 104 4.34 -0.06 -16.61
C TYR A 104 3.59 -1.34 -17.03
N VAL A 105 2.62 -1.19 -17.94
CA VAL A 105 1.84 -2.31 -18.47
C VAL A 105 2.40 -2.70 -19.84
N VAL A 106 2.86 -3.94 -19.96
CA VAL A 106 3.43 -4.46 -21.22
C VAL A 106 2.35 -4.52 -22.29
N ASN A 107 2.70 -4.19 -23.53
CA ASN A 107 1.75 -4.21 -24.65
C ASN A 107 1.08 -5.58 -24.78
N GLY A 108 -0.25 -5.58 -24.94
CA GLY A 108 -1.07 -6.80 -25.02
C GLY A 108 -1.35 -7.49 -23.67
N THR A 109 -0.97 -6.89 -22.54
CA THR A 109 -1.26 -7.40 -21.19
C THR A 109 -2.19 -6.46 -20.41
N GLY A 110 -2.73 -6.95 -19.28
CA GLY A 110 -3.51 -6.15 -18.34
C GLY A 110 -2.75 -5.88 -17.03
N GLY A 111 -3.07 -4.77 -16.38
CA GLY A 111 -2.69 -4.47 -15.00
C GLY A 111 -3.94 -4.47 -14.12
N TYR A 112 -3.80 -4.92 -12.87
CA TYR A 112 -4.89 -4.96 -11.90
C TYR A 112 -4.43 -4.37 -10.57
N PHE A 113 -5.26 -3.52 -9.99
CA PHE A 113 -5.15 -3.05 -8.60
C PHE A 113 -6.57 -2.86 -8.06
N ASN A 114 -6.75 -2.98 -6.74
CA ASN A 114 -8.03 -2.75 -6.09
C ASN A 114 -7.87 -2.05 -4.74
N PHE A 115 -9.01 -1.61 -4.19
CA PHE A 115 -9.15 -1.22 -2.80
C PHE A 115 -10.25 -2.05 -2.17
N GLN A 116 -10.05 -2.43 -0.91
CA GLN A 116 -11.05 -3.14 -0.14
C GLN A 116 -11.00 -2.76 1.33
N GLU A 117 -12.14 -2.88 2.00
CA GLU A 117 -12.31 -2.52 3.40
C GLU A 117 -11.75 -3.58 4.35
N MET A 118 -11.87 -4.87 4.01
CA MET A 118 -11.43 -5.98 4.84
C MET A 118 -10.65 -7.01 4.00
N LEU A 119 -9.56 -7.51 4.58
CA LEU A 119 -8.92 -8.73 4.10
C LEU A 119 -9.89 -9.87 4.35
N GLN A 120 -10.11 -10.73 3.35
CA GLN A 120 -11.13 -11.76 3.43
C GLN A 120 -10.80 -12.80 4.51
N SER A 121 -11.33 -12.62 5.72
CA SER A 121 -11.59 -13.70 6.69
C SER A 121 -12.46 -13.23 7.88
N GLU A 122 -13.70 -12.77 7.66
CA GLU A 122 -14.73 -12.82 8.74
C GLU A 122 -16.16 -13.06 8.22
N GLU A 123 -16.49 -12.78 6.96
CA GLU A 123 -17.82 -13.14 6.41
C GLU A 123 -17.73 -14.27 5.38
N SER A 124 -18.03 -15.48 5.85
CA SER A 124 -18.53 -16.54 4.99
C SER A 124 -19.91 -16.14 4.44
N GLY A 125 -19.94 -15.52 3.26
CA GLY A 125 -21.12 -15.42 2.40
C GLY A 125 -21.63 -14.01 2.16
N LEU A 126 -21.44 -13.52 0.93
CA LEU A 126 -22.21 -12.41 0.38
C LEU A 126 -23.21 -12.97 -0.64
N TRP A 127 -24.50 -12.93 -0.29
CA TRP A 127 -25.58 -13.14 -1.25
C TRP A 127 -25.95 -11.77 -1.84
N MET A 128 -25.68 -11.57 -3.13
CA MET A 128 -26.30 -10.49 -3.91
C MET A 128 -27.65 -10.99 -4.44
N HIS A 129 -28.73 -10.34 -4.03
CA HIS A 129 -30.02 -10.44 -4.70
C HIS A 129 -30.12 -9.32 -5.76
N PHE A 130 -30.64 -9.67 -6.94
CA PHE A 130 -31.14 -8.70 -7.93
C PHE A 130 -32.52 -8.18 -7.52
#